data_AF-A0A839SID4-F1
#
_entry.id   AF-A0A839SID4-F1
#
_cell.length_a   1.000
_cell.length_b   1.000
_cell.length_c   1.000
_cell.angle_alpha   90.00
_cell.angle_beta   90.00
_cell.angle_gamma   90.00
#
_symmetry.space_group_name_H-M   'P 1'
#
loop_
_entity.id
_entity.type
_entity.pdbx_description
1 polymer ?
#
loop_
_entity_poly.entity_id
_entity_poly.type
_entity_poly.pdbx_seq_one_letter_code
_entity_poly.pdbx_strand_id
1 'polypeptide(L)' 'MKNLEYLIYCIPVIFILLSRKYLLKYRKLRNTGKIPYIISAKQRKNVYFYLAILSVVAILIIQIQFF' A
#
# COMPACT_ATOMS: atom_id res chain seq x y z
N MET A 1 -18.03 8.20 17.18
CA MET A 1 -18.15 7.79 15.75
C MET A 1 -17.15 8.51 14.85
N LYS A 2 -16.97 9.84 14.94
CA LYS A 2 -16.00 10.59 14.09
C LYS A 2 -14.57 10.04 14.08
N ASN A 3 -14.02 9.61 15.22
CA ASN A 3 -12.64 9.09 15.28
C ASN A 3 -12.42 7.79 14.49
N LEU A 4 -13.44 6.95 14.35
CA LEU A 4 -13.36 5.69 13.59
C LEU A 4 -13.32 5.95 12.08
N GLU A 5 -14.08 6.94 11.61
CA GLU A 5 -14.05 7.37 10.20
C GLU A 5 -12.67 7.92 9.84
N TYR A 6 -12.08 8.77 10.68
CA TYR A 6 -10.71 9.26 10.48
C TYR A 6 -9.68 8.14 10.39
N LEU A 7 -9.80 7.09 11.21
CA LEU A 7 -8.92 5.92 11.16
C LEU A 7 -9.05 5.16 9.83
N ILE A 8 -10.26 5.06 9.27
CA ILE A 8 -10.51 4.40 7.98
C ILE A 8 -9.80 5.13 6.84
N TYR A 9 -9.79 6.47 6.84
CA TYR A 9 -9.05 7.25 5.82
C TYR A 9 -7.52 7.11 5.94
N CYS A 10 -6.98 6.71 7.10
CA CYS A 10 -5.55 6.46 7.26
C CYS A 10 -5.09 5.13 6.64
N ILE A 11 -5.99 4.15 6.45
CA ILE A 11 -5.68 2.82 5.89
C ILE A 11 -4.94 2.90 4.53
N PRO A 12 -5.46 3.62 3.51
CA PRO A 12 -4.76 3.75 2.23
C PRO A 12 -3.37 4.41 2.36
N VAL A 13 -3.24 5.40 3.26
CA VAL A 13 -1.98 6.10 3.52
C VAL A 13 -0.92 5.14 4.07
N ILE A 14 -1.31 4.26 5.00
CA ILE A 14 -0.42 3.22 5.56
C ILE A 14 0.06 2.28 4.45
N PHE A 15 -0.83 1.81 3.57
CA PHE A 15 -0.45 0.95 2.45
C PHE A 15 0.50 1.63 1.45
N ILE A 16 0.31 2.92 1.17
CA ILE A 16 1.25 3.71 0.36
C ILE A 16 2.63 3.79 1.03
N LEU A 17 2.68 4.03 2.34
CA LEU A 17 3.93 4.08 3.10
C LEU A 17 4.66 2.72 3.08
N LEU A 18 3.94 1.62 3.26
CA LEU A 18 4.51 0.28 3.12
C LEU A 18 5.03 0.04 1.70
N SER A 19 4.26 0.41 0.67
CA SER A 19 4.71 0.28 -0.73
C SER A 19 6.02 1.05 -0.98
N ARG A 20 6.13 2.30 -0.47
CA ARG A 20 7.37 3.09 -0.55
C ARG A 20 8.54 2.43 0.20
N LYS A 21 8.29 1.84 1.37
CA LYS A 21 9.33 1.09 2.13
C LYS A 21 9.89 -0.08 1.31
N TYR A 22 9.02 -0.85 0.63
CA TYR A 22 9.47 -1.94 -0.23
C TYR A 22 10.14 -1.45 -1.53
N LEU A 23 9.78 -0.28 -2.05
CA LEU A 23 10.51 0.36 -3.15
C LEU A 23 11.93 0.74 -2.73
N LEU A 24 12.11 1.32 -1.54
CA LEU A 24 13.45 1.61 -1.00
C LEU A 24 14.26 0.33 -0.78
N LYS A 25 13.62 -0.73 -0.25
CA LYS A 25 14.26 -2.04 -0.08
C LYS A 25 14.68 -2.64 -1.43
N TYR A 26 13.83 -2.54 -2.45
CA TYR A 26 14.15 -2.95 -3.82
C TYR A 26 15.36 -2.20 -4.36
N ARG A 27 15.41 -0.87 -4.20
CA ARG A 27 16.55 -0.04 -4.63
C ARG A 27 17.85 -0.45 -3.93
N LYS A 28 17.81 -0.70 -2.62
CA LYS A 28 18.97 -1.20 -1.86
C LYS A 28 19.41 -2.58 -2.35
N LEU A 29 18.47 -3.49 -2.60
CA LEU A 29 18.78 -4.86 -3.03
C LEU A 29 19.27 -4.94 -4.47
N ARG A 30 18.84 -4.03 -5.36
CA ARG A 30 19.27 -4.00 -6.77
C ARG A 30 20.80 -3.94 -6.91
N ASN A 31 21.48 -3.27 -5.99
CA ASN A 31 22.94 -3.13 -6.00
C ASN A 31 23.69 -4.32 -5.37
N THR A 32 22.98 -5.29 -4.79
CA THR A 32 23.58 -6.43 -4.07
C THR A 32 23.59 -7.73 -4.88
N GLY A 33 23.05 -7.74 -6.10
CA GLY A 33 23.00 -8.94 -6.96
C GLY A 33 22.07 -10.07 -6.45
N LYS A 34 21.37 -9.88 -5.34
CA LYS A 34 20.47 -10.88 -4.73
C LYS A 34 19.12 -10.95 -5.44
N ILE A 35 19.08 -11.61 -6.60
CA ILE A 35 17.90 -11.76 -7.49
C ILE A 35 16.60 -12.19 -6.77
N PRO A 36 16.56 -13.25 -5.93
CA PRO A 36 15.31 -13.68 -5.29
C PRO A 36 14.75 -12.64 -4.30
N TYR A 37 15.63 -11.87 -3.65
CA TYR A 37 15.24 -10.81 -2.73
C TYR A 37 14.71 -9.57 -3.48
N ILE A 38 15.24 -9.30 -4.68
CA ILE A 38 14.76 -8.22 -5.56
C ILE A 38 13.34 -8.52 -6.05
N ILE A 39 13.08 -9.74 -6.51
CA ILE A 39 11.76 -10.17 -7.00
C ILE A 39 10.72 -10.11 -5.88
N SER A 40 11.03 -10.68 -4.71
CA SER A 40 10.12 -10.64 -3.56
C SER A 40 9.84 -9.22 -3.07
N ALA A 41 10.83 -8.32 -3.07
CA ALA A 41 10.62 -6.91 -2.74
C ALA A 41 9.71 -6.20 -3.76
N LYS A 42 9.87 -6.49 -5.05
CA LYS A 42 9.03 -5.93 -6.13
C LYS A 42 7.59 -6.45 -6.04
N GLN A 43 7.41 -7.74 -5.80
CA GLN A 43 6.09 -8.35 -5.61
C GLN A 43 5.37 -7.74 -4.41
N ARG A 44 6.03 -7.63 -3.25
CA ARG A 44 5.45 -7.00 -2.07
C ARG A 44 5.10 -5.53 -2.31
N LYS A 45 5.96 -4.76 -2.98
CA LYS A 45 5.66 -3.38 -3.38
C LYS A 45 4.35 -3.29 -4.17
N ASN A 46 4.18 -4.17 -5.15
CA ASN A 46 2.97 -4.22 -5.97
C ASN A 46 1.75 -4.63 -5.16
N VAL A 47 1.84 -5.65 -4.30
CA VAL A 47 0.73 -6.08 -3.43
C VAL A 47 0.22 -4.92 -2.57
N TYR A 48 1.11 -4.21 -1.88
CA TYR A 48 0.70 -3.06 -1.05
C TYR A 48 0.14 -1.91 -1.88
N PHE A 49 0.62 -1.73 -3.12
CA PHE A 49 0.06 -0.73 -4.02
C PHE A 49 -1.37 -1.09 -4.46
N TYR A 50 -1.63 -2.34 -4.82
CA TYR A 50 -2.98 -2.81 -5.15
C TYR A 50 -3.92 -2.77 -3.95
N LEU A 51 -3.44 -3.12 -2.75
CA LEU A 51 -4.21 -2.98 -1.50
C LEU A 51 -4.56 -1.52 -1.22
N ALA A 52 -3.64 -0.59 -1.46
CA ALA A 52 -3.93 0.84 -1.34
C ALA A 52 -5.07 1.25 -2.28
N ILE A 53 -4.99 0.86 -3.56
CA ILE A 53 -6.05 1.17 -4.55
C ILE A 53 -7.38 0.56 -4.13
N LEU A 54 -7.41 -0.73 -3.78
CA LEU A 54 -8.62 -1.42 -3.32
C LEU A 54 -9.23 -0.73 -2.09
N SER A 55 -8.41 -0.29 -1.15
CA SER A 55 -8.90 0.42 0.03
C SER A 55 -9.52 1.79 -0.31
N VAL A 56 -8.95 2.53 -1.25
CA VAL A 56 -9.53 3.81 -1.72
C VAL A 56 -10.86 3.56 -2.44
N VAL A 57 -10.89 2.55 -3.33
CA VAL A 57 -12.11 2.18 -4.05
C VAL A 57 -13.22 1.77 -3.08
N ALA A 58 -12.91 0.97 -2.06
CA ALA A 58 -13.87 0.57 -1.03
C ALA A 58 -14.42 1.77 -0.26
N ILE A 59 -13.55 2.72 0.14
CA ILE A 59 -13.98 3.94 0.83
C ILE A 59 -14.90 4.79 -0.06
N LEU A 60 -14.58 4.94 -1.34
CA LEU A 60 -15.42 5.68 -2.30
C LEU A 60 -16.79 5.03 -2.48
N ILE A 61 -16.84 3.69 -2.62
CA ILE A 61 -18.12 2.97 -2.73
C ILE A 61 -18.96 3.18 -1.47
N ILE A 62 -18.37 3.06 -0.29
CA ILE A 62 -19.07 3.29 0.98
C ILE A 62 -19.61 4.72 1.05
N GLN A 63 -18.81 5.73 0.68
CA GLN A 63 -19.29 7.12 0.66
C GLN A 63 -20.44 7.33 -0.32
N ILE A 64 -20.36 6.78 -1.54
CA ILE A 64 -21.41 6.92 -2.56
C ILE A 64 -22.70 6.23 -2.11
N GLN A 65 -22.61 5.09 -1.44
CA GLN A 65 -23.78 4.33 -1.01
C GLN A 65 -24.49 4.93 0.22
N PHE A 66 -23.79 5.76 1.01
CA PHE A 66 -24.32 6.45 2.18
C PHE A 66 -24.79 7.89 1.91
N PHE A 67 -24.61 8.40 0.68
CA PHE A 67 -25.08 9.71 0.23
C PHE A 67 -26.32 9.58 -0.65
#